data_AF-A0A8T4PWS8-F1
#
_entry.id   AF-A0A8T4PWS8-F1
#
_cell.length_a   1.000
_cell.length_b   1.000
_cell.length_c   1.000
_cell.angle_alpha   90.00
_cell.angle_beta   90.00
_cell.angle_gamma   90.00
#
_symmetry.space_group_name_H-M   'P 1'
#
loop_
_entity.id
_entity.type
_entity.pdbx_description
1 polymer ?
#
loop_
_entity_poly.entity_id
_entity_poly.type
_entity_poly.pdbx_seq_one_letter_code
_entity_poly.pdbx_strand_id
1 'polypeptide(L)'
;MALEFLEGALKLTNLVLALVAGYLSVRIYSMSRRKDLLPWKILAVALLFFMVQQILGALRAFGLYTSPFLTHIVPTIILGLLILALSLQIHYTLTRR
;
A
#
# COMPACT_ATOMS: atom_id res chain seq x y z
N MET A 1 9.29 -19.41 -22.42
CA MET A 1 8.98 -18.21 -23.23
C MET A 1 7.79 -17.39 -22.70
N ALA A 2 6.54 -17.84 -22.76
CA ALA A 2 5.40 -17.02 -22.28
C ALA A 2 5.44 -16.74 -20.75
N LEU A 3 5.85 -17.73 -19.96
CA LEU A 3 5.97 -17.60 -18.49
C LEU A 3 7.07 -16.60 -18.07
N GLU A 4 8.22 -16.61 -18.73
CA GLU A 4 9.33 -15.69 -18.44
C GLU A 4 8.97 -14.24 -18.76
N PHE A 5 8.22 -14.01 -19.85
CA PHE A 5 7.67 -12.69 -20.17
C PHE A 5 6.68 -12.21 -19.11
N LEU A 6 5.78 -13.09 -18.68
CA LEU A 6 4.81 -12.77 -17.63
C LEU A 6 5.51 -12.44 -16.30
N GLU A 7 6.51 -13.21 -15.90
CA GLU A 7 7.30 -12.93 -14.70
C GLU A 7 8.05 -11.60 -14.79
N GLY A 8 8.66 -11.31 -15.94
CA GLY A 8 9.32 -10.02 -16.18
C GLY A 8 8.35 -8.85 -16.08
N ALA A 9 7.16 -8.97 -16.67
CA ALA A 9 6.12 -7.95 -16.60
C ALA A 9 5.61 -7.74 -15.16
N LEU A 10 5.42 -8.81 -14.39
CA LEU A 10 5.00 -8.74 -12.99
C LEU A 10 6.06 -8.03 -12.12
N LYS A 11 7.34 -8.33 -12.32
CA LYS A 11 8.45 -7.65 -11.61
C LYS A 11 8.43 -6.14 -11.87
N LEU A 12 8.30 -5.75 -13.13
CA LEU A 12 8.26 -4.34 -13.53
C LEU A 12 7.01 -3.64 -12.96
N THR A 13 5.86 -4.31 -13.03
CA THR A 13 4.58 -3.79 -12.52
C THR A 13 4.66 -3.53 -11.01
N ASN A 14 5.23 -4.46 -10.24
CA ASN A 14 5.39 -4.28 -8.79
C ASN A 14 6.26 -3.06 -8.47
N LEU A 15 7.35 -2.84 -9.21
CA LEU A 15 8.21 -1.68 -9.02
C LEU A 15 7.46 -0.37 -9.29
N VAL A 16 6.70 -0.30 -10.38
CA VAL A 16 5.89 0.88 -10.73
C VAL A 16 4.83 1.14 -9.66
N LEU A 17 4.13 0.10 -9.21
CA LEU A 17 3.13 0.20 -8.15
C LEU A 17 3.74 0.69 -6.83
N ALA A 18 4.95 0.24 -6.49
CA ALA A 18 5.66 0.72 -5.30
C ALA A 18 5.92 2.24 -5.38
N LEU A 19 6.40 2.72 -6.51
CA LEU A 19 6.68 4.14 -6.73
C LEU A 19 5.40 4.99 -6.67
N VAL A 20 4.34 4.55 -7.34
CA VAL A 20 3.04 5.23 -7.32
C VAL A 20 2.47 5.29 -5.90
N ALA A 21 2.52 4.17 -5.17
CA ALA A 21 2.03 4.12 -3.79
C ALA A 21 2.84 5.02 -2.85
N GLY A 22 4.16 5.06 -3.00
CA GLY A 22 5.04 5.97 -2.26
C GLY A 22 4.72 7.44 -2.54
N TYR A 23 4.58 7.79 -3.82
CA TYR A 23 4.19 9.14 -4.23
C TYR A 23 2.83 9.55 -3.65
N LEU A 24 1.82 8.69 -3.77
CA LEU A 24 0.49 8.94 -3.22
C LEU A 24 0.51 9.07 -1.70
N SER A 25 1.25 8.21 -1.01
CA SER A 25 1.40 8.27 0.46
C SER A 25 1.95 9.63 0.90
N VAL A 26 3.04 10.10 0.29
CA VAL A 26 3.65 11.40 0.62
C VAL A 26 2.69 12.55 0.30
N ARG A 27 2.03 12.53 -0.86
CA ARG A 27 1.08 13.57 -1.26
C ARG A 27 -0.10 13.65 -0.29
N ILE A 28 -0.75 12.52 0.00
CA ILE A 28 -1.89 12.46 0.93
C ILE A 28 -1.46 12.92 2.33
N TYR A 29 -0.32 12.44 2.83
CA TYR A 29 0.19 12.86 4.14
C TYR A 29 0.46 14.36 4.21
N SER A 30 1.07 14.93 3.15
CA SER A 30 1.37 16.36 3.06
C SER A 30 0.11 17.25 3.08
N MET A 31 -0.99 16.77 2.48
CA MET A 31 -2.29 17.46 2.46
C MET A 31 -3.06 17.28 3.77
N SER A 32 -2.79 16.21 4.52
CA SER A 32 -3.51 15.81 5.73
C SER A 32 -3.07 16.53 7.00
N ARG A 33 -2.64 17.79 6.93
CA ARG A 33 -2.11 18.54 8.10
C ARG A 33 -3.18 18.91 9.13
N ARG A 34 -4.47 18.92 8.77
CA ARG A 34 -5.58 19.22 9.69
C ARG A 34 -6.06 17.96 10.43
N LYS A 35 -6.51 18.10 11.69
CA LYS A 35 -6.96 16.98 12.55
C LYS A 35 -8.13 16.20 11.96
N ASP A 36 -8.97 16.87 11.18
CA ASP A 36 -10.16 16.33 10.50
C ASP A 36 -9.81 15.33 9.38
N LEU A 37 -8.53 15.19 9.04
CA LEU A 37 -8.03 14.33 7.98
C LEU A 37 -7.35 13.07 8.53
N LEU A 38 -7.72 12.65 9.76
CA LEU A 38 -7.25 11.40 10.36
C LEU A 38 -7.43 10.18 9.42
N PRO A 39 -8.57 9.99 8.71
CA PRO A 39 -8.74 8.88 7.77
C PRO A 39 -7.66 8.85 6.69
N TRP A 40 -7.28 10.03 6.19
CA TRP A 40 -6.29 10.21 5.13
C TRP A 40 -4.87 9.92 5.61
N LYS A 41 -4.56 10.21 6.89
CA LYS A 41 -3.29 9.80 7.50
C LYS A 41 -3.17 8.28 7.58
N ILE A 42 -4.25 7.60 7.98
CA ILE A 42 -4.27 6.14 8.07
C ILE A 42 -4.14 5.51 6.67
N LEU A 43 -4.81 6.09 5.67
CA LEU A 43 -4.66 5.68 4.27
C LEU A 43 -3.21 5.87 3.77
N ALA A 44 -2.55 6.98 4.13
CA ALA A 44 -1.15 7.20 3.76
C ALA A 44 -0.22 6.14 4.37
N VAL A 45 -0.46 5.72 5.62
CA VAL A 45 0.27 4.61 6.25
C VAL A 45 -0.01 3.29 5.54
N ALA A 46 -1.25 3.00 5.16
CA ALA A 46 -1.58 1.79 4.40
C ALA A 46 -0.85 1.74 3.04
N LEU A 47 -0.78 2.88 2.34
CA LEU A 47 -0.04 3.01 1.08
C LEU A 47 1.47 2.83 1.25
N LEU A 48 2.01 3.26 2.40
CA LEU A 48 3.42 3.02 2.72
C LEU A 48 3.70 1.53 2.93
N PHE A 49 2.86 0.82 3.69
CA PHE A 49 2.96 -0.64 3.82
C PHE A 49 2.80 -1.35 2.47
N PHE A 50 1.89 -0.88 1.61
CA PHE A 50 1.73 -1.40 0.27
C PHE A 50 2.99 -1.20 -0.59
N MET A 51 3.61 -0.02 -0.54
CA MET A 51 4.90 0.23 -1.21
C MET A 51 5.96 -0.77 -0.75
N VAL A 52 6.10 -0.98 0.57
CA VAL A 52 7.06 -1.95 1.14
C VAL A 52 6.74 -3.36 0.65
N GLN A 53 5.47 -3.77 0.64
CA GLN A 53 5.05 -5.08 0.14
C GLN A 53 5.45 -5.30 -1.33
N GLN A 54 5.29 -4.28 -2.17
CA GLN A 54 5.66 -4.38 -3.58
C GLN A 54 7.18 -4.47 -3.78
N ILE A 55 7.96 -3.75 -2.97
CA ILE A 55 9.43 -3.87 -2.95
C ILE A 55 9.82 -5.29 -2.54
N LEU A 56 9.23 -5.84 -1.48
CA LEU A 56 9.47 -7.22 -1.05
C LEU A 56 9.08 -8.24 -2.14
N GLY A 57 7.96 -8.01 -2.84
CA GLY A 57 7.53 -8.81 -3.98
C GLY A 57 8.55 -8.79 -5.12
N ALA A 58 9.09 -7.62 -5.46
CA ALA A 58 10.16 -7.48 -6.43
C ALA A 58 11.44 -8.20 -5.99
N LEU A 59 11.90 -7.99 -4.74
CA LEU A 59 13.09 -8.66 -4.19
C LEU A 59 12.97 -10.19 -4.21
N ARG A 60 11.78 -10.71 -3.88
CA ARG A 60 11.48 -12.16 -3.98
C ARG A 60 11.58 -12.65 -5.41
N ALA A 61 11.05 -11.89 -6.35
CA ALA A 61 11.06 -12.23 -7.76
C ALA A 61 12.47 -12.16 -8.39
N PHE A 62 13.41 -11.43 -7.78
CA PHE A 62 14.84 -11.46 -8.11
C PHE A 62 15.63 -12.52 -7.34
N GLY A 63 14.99 -13.29 -6.45
CA GLY A 63 15.66 -14.32 -5.64
C GLY A 63 16.52 -13.77 -4.51
N LEU A 64 16.40 -12.47 -4.19
CA LEU A 64 17.22 -11.80 -3.17
C LEU A 64 16.70 -12.02 -1.74
N TYR A 65 15.40 -12.32 -1.59
CA TYR A 65 14.78 -12.52 -0.28
C TYR A 65 13.52 -13.39 -0.37
N THR A 66 13.39 -14.38 0.52
CA THR A 66 12.22 -15.26 0.60
C THR A 66 11.81 -15.43 2.06
N SER A 67 10.66 -14.85 2.42
CA SER A 67 10.01 -15.11 3.71
C SER A 67 8.51 -15.30 3.51
N PRO A 68 7.96 -16.51 3.77
CA PRO A 68 6.54 -16.76 3.60
C PRO A 68 5.68 -16.00 4.62
N PHE A 69 6.21 -15.70 5.80
CA PHE A 69 5.46 -15.00 6.86
C PHE A 69 5.15 -13.55 6.47
N LEU A 70 6.12 -12.81 5.95
CA LEU A 70 5.90 -11.41 5.55
C LEU A 70 4.87 -11.28 4.42
N THR A 71 4.81 -12.27 3.51
CA THR A 71 3.87 -12.22 2.39
C THR A 71 2.40 -12.37 2.79
N HIS A 72 2.11 -12.87 3.99
CA HIS A 72 0.74 -12.99 4.50
C HIS A 72 0.40 -11.91 5.52
N ILE A 73 1.33 -11.60 6.43
CA ILE A 73 1.07 -10.65 7.52
C ILE A 73 0.92 -9.22 7.00
N VAL A 74 1.77 -8.79 6.06
CA VAL A 74 1.76 -7.41 5.55
C VAL A 74 0.45 -7.09 4.81
N PRO A 75 -0.07 -7.94 3.90
CA PRO A 75 -1.40 -7.72 3.30
C PRO A 75 -2.54 -7.63 4.32
N THR A 76 -2.52 -8.44 5.37
CA THR A 76 -3.55 -8.38 6.42
C THR A 76 -3.51 -7.05 7.18
N ILE A 77 -2.31 -6.53 7.49
CA ILE A 77 -2.15 -5.21 8.11
C ILE A 77 -2.65 -4.11 7.17
N ILE A 78 -2.29 -4.17 5.89
CA ILE A 78 -2.77 -3.20 4.87
C ILE A 78 -4.30 -3.20 4.82
N LEU A 79 -4.91 -4.38 4.74
CA LEU A 79 -6.36 -4.51 4.69
C LEU A 79 -7.03 -3.94 5.94
N GLY A 80 -6.48 -4.23 7.13
CA GLY A 80 -6.97 -3.67 8.39
C GLY A 80 -6.90 -2.13 8.42
N LEU A 81 -5.80 -1.55 7.96
CA LEU A 81 -5.64 -0.09 7.87
C LEU A 81 -6.62 0.53 6.85
N LEU A 82 -6.84 -0.13 5.71
CA LEU A 82 -7.80 0.34 4.71
C LEU A 82 -9.24 0.30 5.24
N ILE A 83 -9.63 -0.77 5.92
CA ILE A 83 -10.94 -0.88 6.57
C ILE A 83 -11.10 0.24 7.59
N LEU A 84 -10.12 0.44 8.47
CA LEU A 84 -10.15 1.50 9.49
C LEU A 84 -10.26 2.90 8.86
N ALA A 85 -9.47 3.19 7.83
CA ALA A 85 -9.51 4.45 7.11
C ALA A 85 -10.90 4.70 6.49
N LEU A 86 -11.49 3.68 5.85
CA LEU A 86 -12.83 3.78 5.27
C LEU A 86 -13.91 3.97 6.34
N SER A 87 -13.89 3.19 7.42
CA SER A 87 -14.85 3.30 8.51
C SER A 87 -14.83 4.70 9.14
N LEU A 88 -13.64 5.25 9.39
CA LEU A 88 -13.51 6.61 9.91
C LEU A 88 -14.00 7.64 8.89
N GLN A 89 -13.65 7.50 7.61
CA GLN A 89 -14.11 8.42 6.56
C GLN A 89 -15.64 8.44 6.43
N ILE A 90 -16.30 7.28 6.51
CA ILE A 90 -17.76 7.17 6.50
C ILE A 90 -18.36 7.89 7.71
N HIS A 91 -17.84 7.63 8.91
CA HIS A 91 -18.29 8.28 10.13
C HIS A 91 -18.19 9.82 10.02
N TYR A 92 -17.03 10.34 9.61
CA TYR A 92 -16.85 11.79 9.40
C TYR A 92 -17.80 12.38 8.34
N THR A 93 -18.11 11.62 7.28
CA THR A 93 -18.99 12.09 6.21
C THR A 93 -20.45 12.14 6.65
N LEU A 94 -20.90 11.15 7.44
CA LEU A 94 -22.27 11.11 7.95
C LEU A 94 -22.52 12.17 9.02
N THR A 95 -21.55 12.45 9.89
CA THR A 95 -21.68 13.48 10.94
C THR A 95 -21.64 14.92 10.41
N ARG A 96 -21.17 15.14 9.17
CA ARG A 96 -21.13 16.46 8.52
C ARG A 96 -22.34 16.79 7.64
N ARG A 97 -23.33 15.88 7.53
CA ARG A 97 -24.63 16.16 6.90
C ARG A 97 -25.63 16.59 7.95
#